data_AF-A0A090WFJ9-F1
#
_entry.id   AF-A0A090WFJ9-F1
#
_cell.length_a   1.000
_cell.length_b   1.000
_cell.length_c   1.000
_cell.angle_alpha   90.00
_cell.angle_beta   90.00
_cell.angle_gamma   90.00
#
_symmetry.space_group_name_H-M   'P 1'
#
loop_
_entity.id
_entity.type
_entity.pdbx_description
1 polymer ?
#
loop_
_entity_poly.entity_id
_entity_poly.type
_entity_poly.pdbx_seq_one_letter_code
_entity_poly.pdbx_strand_id
1 'polypeptide(L)'
;MVVMEVRPIGVFHMTDEKGPDEKIICVPVSDPVWSQRSDISHLNPHRLKEIEHFFQVYKDLEEKKVDVGGWGDAEEAIKIYHECVERYEESEHKKKRTFTI
;
A
#
# COMPACT_ATOMS: atom_id res chain seq x y z
N MET A 1 7.13 6.70 19.01
CA MET A 1 6.61 5.94 17.86
C MET A 1 5.15 5.65 18.12
N VAL A 2 4.26 5.82 17.14
CA VAL A 2 2.84 5.48 17.26
C VAL A 2 2.58 4.29 16.34
N VAL A 3 1.93 3.25 16.86
CA VAL A 3 1.52 2.06 16.11
C VAL A 3 0.01 1.96 16.18
N MET A 4 -0.61 1.60 15.06
CA MET A 4 -2.06 1.46 14.94
C MET A 4 -2.39 0.16 14.22
N GLU A 5 -3.44 -0.50 14.70
CA GLU A 5 -4.01 -1.66 14.03
C GLU A 5 -4.87 -1.23 12.84
N VAL A 6 -4.58 -1.80 11.68
CA VAL A 6 -5.22 -1.44 10.42
C VAL A 6 -5.64 -2.70 9.64
N ARG A 7 -6.65 -2.55 8.79
CA ARG A 7 -7.11 -3.57 7.85
C ARG A 7 -6.73 -3.17 6.42
N PRO A 8 -6.01 -4.02 5.66
CA PRO A 8 -5.84 -3.84 4.22
C PRO A 8 -7.19 -3.91 3.51
N ILE A 9 -7.45 -2.97 2.60
CA ILE A 9 -8.68 -2.91 1.80
C ILE A 9 -8.42 -2.87 0.29
N GLY A 10 -7.17 -2.72 -0.13
CA GLY A 10 -6.82 -2.65 -1.55
C GLY A 10 -5.34 -2.42 -1.75
N VAL A 11 -4.91 -2.48 -3.01
CA VAL A 11 -3.54 -2.18 -3.42
C VAL A 11 -3.56 -1.19 -4.57
N PHE A 12 -2.63 -0.24 -4.55
CA PHE A 12 -2.38 0.67 -5.65
C PHE A 12 -1.08 0.25 -6.33
N HIS A 13 -1.17 -0.15 -7.60
CA HIS A 13 0.00 -0.51 -8.37
C HIS A 13 0.65 0.74 -8.93
N MET A 14 1.93 0.90 -8.64
CA MET A 14 2.75 1.92 -9.27
C MET A 14 4.13 1.38 -9.54
N THR A 15 4.76 1.91 -10.57
CA THR A 15 6.14 1.63 -10.93
C THR A 15 6.89 2.95 -10.93
N ASP A 16 8.02 3.00 -10.22
CA ASP A 16 8.95 4.12 -10.31
C ASP A 16 10.26 3.67 -10.98
N GLU A 17 11.25 4.56 -11.06
CA GLU A 17 12.54 4.29 -11.70
C GLU A 17 13.31 3.11 -11.10
N LYS A 18 12.97 2.68 -9.88
CA LYS A 18 13.59 1.54 -9.19
C LYS A 18 12.81 0.23 -9.37
N GLY A 19 11.67 0.27 -10.05
CA GLY A 19 10.84 -0.89 -10.34
C GLY A 19 9.43 -0.80 -9.74
N PRO A 20 8.73 -1.94 -9.64
CA PRO A 20 7.41 -2.01 -9.02
C PRO A 20 7.45 -1.57 -7.55
N ASP A 21 6.48 -0.75 -7.15
CA ASP A 21 6.34 -0.18 -5.80
C ASP A 21 4.85 -0.18 -5.41
N GLU A 22 4.29 -1.37 -5.20
CA GLU A 22 2.90 -1.54 -4.80
C GLU A 22 2.61 -0.93 -3.42
N LYS A 23 1.49 -0.20 -3.31
CA LYS A 23 1.07 0.45 -2.07
C LYS A 23 -0.19 -0.18 -1.52
N ILE A 24 -0.07 -0.84 -0.37
CA ILE A 24 -1.23 -1.36 0.35
C ILE A 24 -2.00 -0.19 0.97
N ILE A 25 -3.29 -0.12 0.67
CA ILE A 25 -4.23 0.82 1.28
C ILE A 25 -4.91 0.14 2.46
N CYS A 26 -4.88 0.79 3.61
CA CYS A 26 -5.50 0.28 4.84
C CYS A 26 -6.47 1.29 5.46
N VAL A 27 -7.37 0.77 6.29
CA VAL A 27 -8.24 1.56 7.17
C VAL A 27 -7.97 1.22 8.64
N PRO A 28 -8.09 2.18 9.57
CA PRO A 28 -7.98 1.89 11.00
C PRO A 28 -9.11 0.96 11.49
N VAL A 29 -8.77 -0.05 12.28
CA VAL A 29 -9.77 -0.98 12.84
C VAL A 29 -10.59 -0.33 13.95
N SER A 30 -10.02 0.62 14.69
CA SER A 30 -10.66 1.30 15.82
C SER A 30 -11.51 2.52 15.42
N ASP A 31 -11.47 2.94 14.16
CA ASP A 31 -12.23 4.10 13.69
C ASP A 31 -13.65 3.69 13.24
N PRO A 32 -14.72 4.18 13.87
CA PRO A 32 -16.09 3.76 13.54
C PRO A 32 -16.55 4.17 12.13
N VAL A 33 -15.92 5.19 11.52
CA VAL A 33 -16.25 5.66 10.16
C VAL A 33 -15.58 4.79 9.10
N TRP A 34 -14.38 4.29 9.39
CA TRP A 34 -13.57 3.54 8.42
C TRP A 34 -13.60 2.03 8.61
N SER A 35 -13.80 1.54 9.84
CA SER A 35 -13.75 0.12 10.20
C SER A 35 -14.75 -0.78 9.49
N GLN A 36 -15.85 -0.21 8.96
CA GLN A 36 -16.86 -0.96 8.19
C GLN A 36 -16.46 -1.19 6.73
N ARG A 37 -15.38 -0.56 6.25
CA ARG A 37 -14.90 -0.73 4.88
C ARG A 37 -13.95 -1.93 4.84
N SER A 38 -14.27 -2.89 4.00
CA SER A 38 -13.51 -4.12 3.82
C SER A 38 -12.86 -4.24 2.44
N ASP A 39 -13.23 -3.37 1.50
CA ASP A 39 -12.72 -3.38 0.13
C ASP A 39 -12.56 -1.96 -0.43
N ILE A 40 -11.68 -1.81 -1.41
CA ILE A 40 -11.35 -0.54 -2.06
C ILE A 40 -12.57 0.06 -2.78
N SER A 41 -13.46 -0.81 -3.27
CA SER A 41 -14.74 -0.41 -3.90
C SER A 41 -15.71 0.26 -2.92
N HIS A 42 -15.51 0.13 -1.60
CA HIS A 42 -16.29 0.84 -0.59
C HIS A 42 -15.82 2.29 -0.39
N LEU A 43 -14.75 2.72 -1.06
CA LEU A 43 -14.32 4.12 -1.07
C LEU A 43 -15.11 4.94 -2.08
N ASN A 44 -15.21 6.25 -1.82
CA ASN A 44 -15.77 7.16 -2.80
C ASN A 44 -14.86 7.15 -4.05
N PRO A 45 -15.39 6.93 -5.27
CA PRO A 45 -14.58 6.92 -6.48
C PRO A 45 -13.74 8.19 -6.69
N HIS A 46 -14.20 9.36 -6.21
CA HIS A 46 -13.41 10.59 -6.23
C HIS A 46 -12.14 10.50 -5.38
N ARG A 47 -12.22 9.82 -4.22
CA ARG A 47 -11.05 9.62 -3.36
C ARG A 47 -10.00 8.75 -4.02
N LEU A 48 -10.43 7.71 -4.76
CA LEU A 48 -9.50 6.87 -5.53
C LEU A 48 -8.77 7.71 -6.58
N LYS A 49 -9.50 8.55 -7.31
CA LYS A 49 -8.91 9.48 -8.30
C LYS A 49 -7.97 10.51 -7.67
N GLU A 50 -8.29 11.02 -6.49
CA GLU A 50 -7.41 11.95 -5.76
C GLU A 50 -6.08 11.26 -5.38
N ILE A 51 -6.14 10.02 -4.88
CA ILE A 51 -4.93 9.25 -4.53
C ILE A 51 -4.10 8.94 -5.77
N GLU A 52 -4.75 8.48 -6.85
CA GLU A 52 -4.11 8.19 -8.13
C GLU A 52 -3.42 9.44 -8.70
N HIS A 53 -4.13 10.57 -8.72
CA HIS A 53 -3.58 11.84 -9.20
C HIS A 53 -2.41 12.31 -8.35
N PHE A 54 -2.49 12.17 -7.03
CA PHE A 54 -1.39 12.49 -6.13
C PHE A 54 -0.12 11.71 -6.51
N PHE A 55 -0.21 10.39 -6.65
CA PHE A 55 0.95 9.56 -7.01
C PHE A 55 1.44 9.77 -8.44
N GLN A 56 0.57 10.23 -9.34
CA GLN A 56 0.96 10.58 -10.70
C GLN A 56 1.88 11.81 -10.74
N VAL A 57 1.70 12.79 -9.84
CA VAL A 57 2.38 14.10 -9.94
C VAL A 57 3.34 14.42 -8.79
N TYR A 58 3.36 13.64 -7.70
CA TYR A 58 4.13 14.00 -6.49
C TYR A 58 5.65 14.11 -6.71
N LYS A 59 6.18 13.49 -7.78
CA LYS A 59 7.59 13.49 -8.16
C LYS A 59 7.91 14.40 -9.35
N ASP A 60 6.95 15.16 -9.86
CA ASP A 60 7.15 16.00 -11.05
C ASP A 60 8.27 17.04 -10.85
N LEU A 61 8.39 17.61 -9.66
CA LEU A 61 9.46 18.56 -9.31
C LEU A 61 10.84 17.91 -9.18
N GLU A 62 10.90 16.59 -9.04
CA GLU A 62 12.16 15.81 -9.08
C GLU A 62 12.52 15.36 -10.50
N GLU A 63 11.72 15.74 -11.51
CA GLU A 63 11.84 15.29 -12.91
C GLU A 63 11.81 13.77 -13.09
N LYS A 64 11.22 13.04 -12.12
CA LYS A 64 11.07 11.59 -12.18
C LYS A 64 9.70 11.19 -12.68
N LYS A 65 9.65 10.15 -13.49
CA LYS A 65 8.38 9.58 -13.98
C LYS A 65 7.89 8.47 -13.06
N VAL A 66 6.58 8.46 -12.86
CA VAL A 66 5.86 7.41 -12.16
C VAL A 66 4.80 6.87 -13.13
N ASP A 67 4.71 5.56 -13.22
CA ASP A 67 3.65 4.88 -13.97
C ASP A 67 2.61 4.30 -12.99
N VAL A 68 1.34 4.54 -13.27
CA VAL A 68 0.21 4.12 -12.42
C VAL A 68 -0.46 2.90 -13.05
N GLY A 69 -0.37 1.76 -12.36
CA GLY A 69 -0.90 0.47 -12.80
C GLY A 69 -2.35 0.20 -12.40
N GLY A 70 -2.98 1.12 -11.65
CA GLY A 70 -4.38 1.03 -11.23
C GLY A 70 -4.57 0.40 -9.85
N TRP A 71 -5.77 -0.13 -9.62
CA TRP A 71 -6.25 -0.59 -8.32
C TRP A 71 -6.50 -2.09 -8.30
N GLY A 72 -5.98 -2.76 -7.27
CA GLY A 72 -6.32 -4.12 -6.86
C GLY A 72 -7.19 -4.13 -5.61
N ASP A 73 -7.88 -5.25 -5.39
CA ASP A 73 -8.86 -5.41 -4.30
C ASP A 73 -8.21 -5.81 -2.96
N ALA A 74 -9.03 -6.01 -1.93
CA ALA A 74 -8.55 -6.40 -0.61
C ALA A 74 -7.87 -7.77 -0.59
N GLU A 75 -8.33 -8.72 -1.42
CA GLU A 75 -7.76 -10.08 -1.48
C GLU A 75 -6.34 -10.04 -2.05
N GLU A 76 -6.16 -9.31 -3.16
CA GLU A 76 -4.85 -9.09 -3.76
C GLU A 76 -3.89 -8.40 -2.78
N ALA A 77 -4.36 -7.38 -2.07
CA ALA A 77 -3.56 -6.68 -1.07
C ALA A 77 -3.08 -7.59 0.07
N ILE A 78 -3.97 -8.47 0.57
CA ILE A 78 -3.65 -9.46 1.61
C ILE A 78 -2.65 -10.49 1.08
N LYS A 79 -2.82 -10.95 -0.15
CA LYS A 79 -1.89 -11.88 -0.79
C LYS A 79 -0.49 -11.27 -0.90
N ILE A 80 -0.37 -10.04 -1.42
CA ILE A 80 0.90 -9.31 -1.52
C ILE A 80 1.56 -9.17 -0.14
N TYR A 81 0.79 -8.80 0.89
CA TYR A 81 1.30 -8.73 2.25
C TYR A 81 1.91 -10.05 2.72
N HIS A 82 1.22 -11.17 2.53
CA HIS A 82 1.73 -12.48 2.93
C HIS A 82 3.00 -12.87 2.16
N GLU A 83 3.07 -12.61 0.87
CA GLU A 83 4.29 -12.82 0.07
C GLU A 83 5.46 -11.95 0.58
N CYS A 84 5.21 -10.68 0.94
CA CYS A 84 6.22 -9.81 1.52
C CYS A 84 6.71 -10.32 2.89
N VAL A 85 5.79 -10.82 3.73
CA VAL A 85 6.13 -11.43 5.02
C VAL A 85 7.01 -12.66 4.79
N GLU A 86 6.62 -13.58 3.90
CA GLU A 86 7.39 -14.78 3.58
C GLU A 86 8.81 -14.44 3.08
N ARG A 87 8.93 -13.51 2.12
CA ARG A 87 10.24 -13.04 1.64
C ARG A 87 11.09 -12.44 2.76
N TYR A 88 10.48 -11.68 3.68
CA TYR A 88 11.18 -11.12 4.83
C TYR A 88 11.65 -12.21 5.80
N GLU A 89 10.80 -13.20 6.07
CA GLU A 89 11.09 -14.35 6.93
C GLU A 89 12.30 -15.16 6.42
N GLU A 90 12.39 -15.36 5.11
CA GLU A 90 13.48 -16.09 4.47
C GLU A 90 14.76 -15.25 4.30
N SER A 91 14.66 -13.93 4.41
CA SER A 91 15.76 -13.02 4.17
C SER A 91 16.88 -13.12 5.20
N GLU A 92 18.12 -12.87 4.76
CA GLU A 92 19.28 -12.72 5.64
C GLU A 92 19.11 -11.55 6.64
N HIS A 93 18.20 -10.62 6.35
CA HIS A 93 17.92 -9.48 7.22
C HIS A 93 17.28 -9.90 8.55
N LYS A 94 16.36 -10.86 8.51
CA LYS A 94 15.76 -11.43 9.72
C LYS A 94 16.80 -12.21 10.53
N LYS A 95 17.62 -13.04 9.86
CA LYS A 95 18.68 -13.83 10.51
C LYS A 95 19.71 -12.93 11.22
N LYS A 96 20.08 -11.81 10.60
CA LYS A 96 21.04 -10.85 11.15
C LYS A 96 20.38 -9.78 12.05
N ARG A 97 19.06 -9.81 12.24
CA ARG A 97 18.25 -8.80 12.97
C ARG A 97 18.60 -7.36 12.57
N THR A 98 18.76 -7.12 11.27
CA THR A 98 19.21 -5.81 10.75
C THR A 98 18.10 -4.76 10.70
N PHE A 99 16.84 -5.16 10.73
CA PHE A 99 15.70 -4.27 10.94
C PHE A 99 15.17 -4.45 12.36
N THR A 100 15.40 -3.46 13.21
CA THR A 100 14.84 -3.40 14.57
C THR A 100 13.95 -2.16 14.63
N ILE A 101 12.72 -2.33 15.06
CA ILE A 101 11.72 -1.25 15.24
C ILE A 101 11.87 -0.69 16.65
#